data_AF-A0A522EBJ4-F1
#
_entry.id   AF-A0A522EBJ4-F1
#
_cell.length_a   1.000
_cell.length_b   1.000
_cell.length_c   1.000
_cell.angle_alpha   90.00
_cell.angle_beta   90.00
_cell.angle_gamma   90.00
#
_symmetry.space_group_name_H-M   'P 1'
#
loop_
_entity.id
_entity.type
_entity.pdbx_description
1 polymer ?
#
loop_
_entity_poly.entity_id
_entity_poly.type
_entity_poly.pdbx_seq_one_letter_code
_entity_poly.pdbx_strand_id
1 'polypeptide(L)'
;MSTKEILNDISKRANPVKAKFLAGFFKTGKGQYAEGDIFLGITVPEQRIIALKYTNLPLKDLDKLLHSKIHEHRLIALLISAEQF
;
A
#
# COMPACT_ATOMS: atom_id res chain seq x y z
N MET A 1 1.00 -7.52 15.96
CA MET A 1 0.09 -6.71 15.12
C MET A 1 -0.54 -7.61 14.08
N SER A 2 -1.79 -7.33 13.67
CA SER A 2 -2.55 -8.15 12.72
C SER A 2 -2.78 -7.43 11.38
N THR A 3 -3.06 -8.19 10.32
CA THR A 3 -3.43 -7.63 9.00
C THR A 3 -4.59 -6.64 9.10
N LYS A 4 -5.56 -6.88 9.99
CA LYS A 4 -6.73 -6.00 10.15
C LYS A 4 -6.35 -4.63 10.68
N GLU A 5 -5.39 -4.56 11.60
CA GLU A 5 -4.94 -3.30 12.19
C GLU A 5 -4.23 -2.42 11.17
N ILE A 6 -3.28 -3.00 10.40
CA ILE A 6 -2.56 -2.25 9.38
C ILE A 6 -3.50 -1.77 8.26
N LEU A 7 -4.44 -2.61 7.80
CA LEU A 7 -5.42 -2.20 6.80
C LEU A 7 -6.31 -1.05 7.26
N ASN A 8 -6.70 -1.05 8.54
CA ASN A 8 -7.45 0.07 9.13
C ASN A 8 -6.61 1.35 9.18
N ASP A 9 -5.34 1.26 9.55
CA ASP A 9 -4.42 2.41 9.59
C ASP A 9 -4.12 2.98 8.20
N ILE A 10 -4.02 2.12 7.18
CA ILE A 10 -3.91 2.50 5.78
C ILE A 10 -5.19 3.21 5.33
N SER A 11 -6.35 2.61 5.56
CA SER A 11 -7.64 3.18 5.11
C SER A 11 -7.91 4.56 5.70
N LYS A 12 -7.48 4.83 6.93
CA LYS A 12 -7.65 6.15 7.58
C LYS A 12 -6.84 7.27 6.91
N ARG A 13 -5.80 6.92 6.14
CA ARG A 13 -4.90 7.87 5.46
C ARG A 13 -5.21 7.99 3.97
N ALA A 14 -6.20 7.25 3.46
CA ALA A 14 -6.58 7.29 2.07
C ALA A 14 -7.04 8.70 1.67
N ASN A 15 -6.60 9.15 0.50
CA ASN A 15 -6.97 10.42 -0.10
C ASN A 15 -7.53 10.16 -1.51
N PRO A 16 -8.87 10.10 -1.67
CA PRO A 16 -9.52 9.80 -2.95
C PRO A 16 -9.17 10.78 -4.07
N VAL A 17 -8.92 12.06 -3.76
CA VAL A 17 -8.54 13.07 -4.76
C VAL A 17 -7.16 12.73 -5.32
N LYS A 18 -6.20 12.43 -4.45
CA LYS A 18 -4.85 12.03 -4.84
C LYS A 18 -4.83 10.66 -5.52
N ALA A 19 -5.65 9.72 -5.05
CA ALA A 19 -5.82 8.41 -5.67
C ALA A 19 -6.20 8.53 -7.15
N LYS A 20 -7.17 9.39 -7.48
CA LYS A 20 -7.58 9.64 -8.86
C LYS A 20 -6.45 10.21 -9.72
N PHE A 21 -5.68 11.16 -9.17
CA PHE A 21 -4.52 11.71 -9.85
C PHE A 21 -3.45 10.65 -10.13
N LEU A 22 -3.10 9.84 -9.12
CA LEU A 22 -2.10 8.78 -9.26
C LEU A 22 -2.53 7.69 -10.24
N ALA A 23 -3.80 7.28 -10.22
CA ALA A 23 -4.33 6.32 -11.19
C ALA A 23 -4.16 6.81 -12.65
N GLY A 24 -4.37 8.10 -12.90
CA GLY A 24 -4.10 8.73 -14.20
C GLY A 24 -2.60 8.78 -14.54
N PHE A 25 -1.76 9.21 -13.59
CA PHE A 25 -0.31 9.29 -13.77
C PHE A 25 0.33 7.93 -14.09
N PHE A 26 -0.06 6.89 -13.35
CA PHE A 26 0.42 5.52 -13.55
C PHE A 26 -0.26 4.78 -14.70
N LYS A 27 -1.29 5.38 -15.32
CA LYS A 27 -2.03 4.81 -16.46
C LYS A 27 -2.61 3.44 -16.10
N THR A 28 -3.59 3.43 -15.20
CA THR A 28 -4.23 2.20 -14.70
C THR A 28 -5.46 1.75 -15.50
N GLY A 29 -5.78 2.45 -16.60
CA GLY A 29 -6.89 2.10 -17.49
C GLY A 29 -6.64 0.80 -18.25
N LYS A 30 -7.70 0.27 -18.87
CA LYS A 30 -7.64 -0.92 -19.72
C LYS A 30 -6.65 -0.73 -20.88
N GLY A 31 -5.78 -1.71 -21.10
CA GLY A 31 -4.71 -1.69 -22.11
C GLY A 31 -3.53 -0.79 -21.78
N GLN A 32 -3.45 -0.25 -20.56
CA GLN A 32 -2.37 0.64 -20.14
C GLN A 32 -1.34 -0.07 -19.24
N TYR A 33 -0.23 0.62 -18.95
CA TYR A 33 0.93 0.06 -18.27
C TYR A 33 0.61 -0.61 -16.92
N ALA A 34 -0.15 0.09 -16.06
CA ALA A 34 -0.52 -0.40 -14.73
C ALA A 34 -1.99 -0.84 -14.70
N GLU A 35 -2.49 -1.44 -15.78
CA GLU A 35 -3.89 -1.89 -15.86
C GLU A 35 -4.29 -2.69 -14.62
N GLY A 36 -5.37 -2.26 -13.96
CA GLY A 36 -5.94 -2.94 -12.81
C GLY A 36 -5.34 -2.56 -11.44
N ASP A 37 -4.31 -1.71 -11.40
CA ASP A 37 -3.80 -1.16 -10.14
C ASP A 37 -4.79 -0.16 -9.51
N ILE A 38 -4.95 -0.28 -8.19
CA ILE A 38 -5.80 0.61 -7.39
C ILE A 38 -4.93 1.43 -6.46
N PHE A 39 -5.15 2.74 -6.42
CA PHE A 39 -4.43 3.65 -5.52
C PHE A 39 -5.35 4.15 -4.42
N LEU A 40 -4.79 4.32 -3.22
CA LEU A 40 -5.44 4.99 -2.09
C LEU A 40 -5.01 6.44 -1.93
N GLY A 41 -3.98 6.89 -2.66
CA GLY A 41 -3.55 8.28 -2.65
C GLY A 41 -2.65 8.64 -1.45
N ILE A 42 -2.05 7.65 -0.80
CA ILE A 42 -1.21 7.87 0.39
C ILE A 42 0.22 8.19 -0.05
N THR A 43 0.80 9.23 0.53
CA THR A 43 2.16 9.65 0.14
C THR A 43 3.22 8.65 0.62
N VAL A 44 4.34 8.53 -0.10
CA VAL A 44 5.44 7.64 0.32
C VAL A 44 5.95 7.95 1.74
N PRO A 45 6.12 9.22 2.17
CA PRO A 45 6.46 9.53 3.56
C PRO A 45 5.45 8.97 4.58
N GLU A 46 4.14 9.09 4.32
CA GLU A 46 3.11 8.50 5.19
C GLU A 46 3.15 6.98 5.18
N GLN A 47 3.40 6.35 4.04
CA GLN A 47 3.56 4.90 3.93
C GLN A 47 4.76 4.40 4.74
N ARG A 48 5.88 5.15 4.77
CA ARG A 48 7.04 4.84 5.62
C ARG A 48 6.71 4.92 7.11
N ILE A 49 5.94 5.93 7.52
CA ILE A 49 5.47 6.05 8.92
C ILE A 49 4.62 4.84 9.31
N ILE A 50 3.74 4.37 8.42
CA ILE A 50 2.98 3.13 8.65
C ILE A 50 3.95 1.95 8.74
N ALA A 51 4.87 1.78 7.78
CA ALA A 51 5.78 0.64 7.76
C ALA A 51 6.59 0.51 9.06
N LEU A 52 7.15 1.61 9.57
CA LEU A 52 7.90 1.63 10.83
C LEU A 52 7.07 1.19 12.05
N LYS A 53 5.75 1.43 12.04
CA LYS A 53 4.85 0.96 13.10
C LYS A 53 4.67 -0.56 13.06
N TYR A 54 4.76 -1.20 11.90
CA TYR A 54 4.44 -2.62 11.70
C TYR A 54 5.68 -3.48 11.39
N THR A 55 6.87 -3.07 11.84
CA THR A 55 8.14 -3.80 11.61
C THR A 55 8.15 -5.24 12.16
N ASN A 56 7.27 -5.60 13.08
CA ASN A 56 7.13 -6.98 13.59
C ASN A 56 5.97 -7.77 12.94
N LEU A 57 5.45 -7.33 11.79
CA LEU A 57 4.35 -8.03 11.10
C LEU A 57 4.84 -9.39 10.56
N PRO A 58 4.13 -10.51 10.83
CA PRO A 58 4.53 -11.83 10.34
C PRO A 58 4.59 -11.91 8.81
N LEU A 59 5.51 -12.72 8.27
CA LEU A 59 5.63 -12.95 6.82
C LEU A 59 4.30 -13.34 6.14
N LYS A 60 3.49 -14.18 6.79
CA LYS A 60 2.15 -14.58 6.30
C LYS A 60 1.21 -13.40 6.07
N ASP A 61 1.37 -12.31 6.82
CA ASP A 61 0.51 -11.13 6.74
C ASP A 61 1.10 -10.10 5.76
N LEU A 62 2.43 -10.06 5.61
CA LEU A 62 3.10 -9.34 4.51
C LEU A 62 2.73 -9.93 3.15
N ASP A 63 2.72 -11.25 3.02
CA ASP A 63 2.33 -11.97 1.81
C ASP A 63 0.91 -11.60 1.34
N LYS A 64 -0.04 -11.49 2.28
CA LYS A 64 -1.41 -11.03 1.98
C LYS A 64 -1.44 -9.60 1.42
N LEU A 65 -0.60 -8.71 1.95
CA LEU A 65 -0.53 -7.33 1.48
C LEU A 65 0.13 -7.24 0.10
N LEU A 66 1.14 -8.08 -0.18
CA LEU A 66 1.80 -8.16 -1.49
C LEU A 66 0.87 -8.67 -2.60
N HIS A 67 -0.09 -9.54 -2.28
CA HIS A 67 -1.10 -10.02 -3.22
C HIS A 67 -2.30 -9.07 -3.41
N SER A 68 -2.28 -7.90 -2.76
CA SER A 68 -3.34 -6.91 -2.90
C SER A 68 -3.31 -6.20 -4.26
N LYS A 69 -4.50 -5.91 -4.81
CA LYS A 69 -4.65 -5.00 -5.97
C LYS A 69 -4.32 -3.54 -5.64
N ILE A 70 -4.32 -3.20 -4.35
CA ILE A 70 -4.02 -1.84 -3.89
C ILE A 70 -2.51 -1.62 -3.84
N HIS A 71 -2.03 -0.61 -4.54
CA HIS A 71 -0.63 -0.26 -4.67
C HIS A 71 0.03 0.02 -3.31
N GLU A 72 -0.60 0.83 -2.46
CA GLU A 72 -0.07 1.18 -1.15
C GLU A 72 0.04 -0.02 -0.20
N HIS A 73 -0.81 -1.05 -0.35
CA HIS A 73 -0.66 -2.27 0.45
C HIS A 73 0.66 -2.97 0.11
N ARG A 74 0.96 -3.11 -1.20
CA ARG A 74 2.16 -3.78 -1.67
C ARG A 74 3.41 -3.00 -1.29
N LEU A 75 3.41 -1.68 -1.51
CA LEU A 75 4.57 -0.84 -1.17
C LEU A 75 4.83 -0.83 0.34
N ILE A 76 3.79 -0.71 1.17
CA ILE A 76 3.96 -0.78 2.64
C ILE A 76 4.51 -2.15 3.06
N ALA A 77 4.06 -3.25 2.46
CA ALA A 77 4.60 -4.58 2.76
C ALA A 77 6.09 -4.69 2.42
N LEU A 78 6.51 -4.15 1.27
CA LEU A 78 7.92 -4.11 0.87
C LEU A 78 8.76 -3.23 1.81
N LEU A 79 8.23 -2.07 2.22
CA LEU A 79 8.89 -1.20 3.17
C LEU A 79 9.06 -1.89 4.54
N ILE A 80 8.02 -2.57 5.04
CA ILE A 80 8.12 -3.34 6.28
C ILE A 80 9.17 -4.45 6.13
N SER A 81 9.18 -5.15 4.99
CA SER A 81 10.16 -6.22 4.73
C SER A 81 11.59 -5.67 4.72
N ALA A 82 11.81 -4.48 4.14
CA ALA A 82 13.13 -3.83 4.12
C ALA A 82 13.61 -3.33 5.50
N GLU A 83 12.70 -3.11 6.45
CA GLU A 83 13.06 -2.78 7.83
C GLU A 83 13.27 -4.03 8.70
N GLN A 84 12.77 -5.20 8.26
CA GLN A 84 12.90 -6.48 8.96
C GLN A 84 14.21 -7.22 8.67
N PHE A 85 14.78 -7.03 7.48
CA PHE A 85 15.90 -7.81 6.91
C PHE A 85 16.96 -6.90 6.31
#